data_AF-A0A7U7G743-F1
#
_entry.id   AF-A0A7U7G743-F1
#
_cell.length_a   1.000
_cell.length_b   1.000
_cell.length_c   1.000
_cell.angle_alpha   90.00
_cell.angle_beta   90.00
_cell.angle_gamma   90.00
#
_symmetry.space_group_name_H-M   'P 1'
#
loop_
_entity.id
_entity.type
_entity.pdbx_description
1 polymer ?
#
loop_
_entity_poly.entity_id
_entity_poly.type
_entity_poly.pdbx_seq_one_letter_code
_entity_poly.pdbx_strand_id
1 'polypeptide(L)'
;MSDNSLPPEGPMAETETLEMEPITSLPAFTAHTGDVTVNVRPFWVDEHSDPEEHRYVWLYHVLIENRGKESIQLLSRSWTITDDRGGREDVHGEGVVGEQPVIAPDSSYQYTSGAELKTPSGFMEGLYHMVTPASGHRFDVTVPVFSLDSPHHMGMTH
;
A
#
# COMPACT_ATOMS: atom_id res chain seq x y z
N MET A 1 13.69 52.33 17.93
CA MET A 1 12.40 51.82 17.44
C MET A 1 12.74 50.64 16.56
N SER A 2 12.42 49.43 17.03
CA SER A 2 12.82 48.19 16.37
C SER A 2 11.89 47.91 15.21
N ASP A 3 12.46 47.90 14.00
CA ASP A 3 11.80 47.40 12.80
C ASP A 3 11.81 45.86 12.86
N ASN A 4 10.66 45.28 13.19
CA ASN A 4 10.45 43.84 13.21
C ASN A 4 9.89 43.41 11.84
N SER A 5 10.77 43.35 10.85
CA SER A 5 10.46 42.74 9.55
C SER A 5 10.47 41.22 9.69
N LEU A 6 9.28 40.61 9.68
CA LEU A 6 9.11 39.16 9.53
C LEU A 6 9.52 38.74 8.11
N PRO A 7 10.23 37.61 7.92
CA PRO A 7 10.37 37.02 6.59
C PRO A 7 9.04 36.41 6.12
N PRO A 8 8.76 36.35 4.81
CA PRO A 8 7.57 35.68 4.30
C PRO A 8 7.67 34.18 4.58
N GLU A 9 6.64 33.62 5.21
CA GLU A 9 6.44 32.18 5.32
C GLU A 9 6.35 31.61 3.89
N GLY A 10 7.33 30.79 3.52
CA GLY A 10 7.31 30.03 2.27
C GLY A 10 6.15 29.02 2.27
N PRO A 11 5.76 28.49 1.10
CA PRO A 11 4.58 27.67 0.98
C PRO A 11 4.77 26.41 1.82
N MET A 12 4.03 26.30 2.91
CA MET A 12 3.83 25.03 3.59
C MET A 12 3.19 24.09 2.58
N ALA A 13 3.85 22.95 2.36
CA ALA A 13 3.41 21.89 1.48
C ALA A 13 1.91 21.62 1.66
N GLU A 14 1.17 21.85 0.57
CA GLU A 14 -0.17 21.33 0.35
C GLU A 14 -0.06 19.81 0.23
N THR A 15 0.16 19.11 1.35
CA THR A 15 -0.19 17.70 1.43
C THR A 15 -1.70 17.69 1.61
N GLU A 16 -2.40 17.72 0.47
CA GLU A 16 -3.83 17.44 0.37
C GLU A 16 -4.17 16.31 1.34
N THR A 17 -4.94 16.65 2.36
CA THR A 17 -5.64 15.69 3.19
C THR A 17 -6.75 15.13 2.31
N LEU A 18 -6.39 14.28 1.34
CA LEU A 18 -7.36 13.50 0.59
C LEU A 18 -8.16 12.71 1.62
N GLU A 19 -9.46 12.96 1.62
CA GLU A 19 -10.45 12.53 2.60
C GLU A 19 -10.21 11.05 2.97
N MET A 20 -9.70 10.78 4.19
CA MET A 20 -9.37 9.42 4.65
C MET A 20 -10.62 8.63 5.08
N GLU A 21 -11.78 9.28 5.20
CA GLU A 21 -13.04 8.70 5.65
C GLU A 21 -13.59 7.54 4.78
N PRO A 22 -13.56 7.56 3.42
CA PRO A 22 -14.08 6.45 2.63
C PRO A 22 -13.16 5.20 2.70
N ILE A 23 -11.84 5.36 2.80
CA ILE A 23 -10.88 4.24 2.70
C ILE A 23 -10.97 3.30 3.90
N THR A 24 -11.22 3.84 5.11
CA THR A 24 -11.34 3.04 6.35
C THR A 24 -12.63 2.22 6.42
N SER A 25 -13.61 2.52 5.58
CA SER A 25 -14.87 1.78 5.45
C SER A 25 -14.81 0.61 4.45
N LEU A 26 -13.79 0.59 3.58
CA LEU A 26 -13.61 -0.46 2.57
C LEU A 26 -13.33 -1.84 3.19
N PRO A 27 -13.64 -2.94 2.47
CA PRO A 27 -13.17 -4.25 2.88
C PRO A 27 -11.63 -4.26 2.94
N ALA A 28 -11.10 -4.80 4.03
CA ALA A 28 -9.67 -5.01 4.21
C ALA A 28 -9.35 -6.50 4.01
N PHE A 29 -8.28 -6.75 3.27
CA PHE A 29 -7.62 -8.04 3.23
C PHE A 29 -6.55 -8.03 4.31
N THR A 30 -6.49 -9.07 5.14
CA THR A 30 -5.58 -9.11 6.30
C THR A 30 -4.76 -10.38 6.30
N ALA A 31 -3.46 -10.25 6.54
CA ALA A 31 -2.58 -11.37 6.87
C ALA A 31 -1.85 -11.12 8.18
N HIS A 32 -1.52 -12.21 8.87
CA HIS A 32 -0.77 -12.19 10.12
C HIS A 32 0.51 -13.02 9.94
N THR A 33 1.65 -12.48 10.35
CA THR A 33 2.93 -13.18 10.37
C THR A 33 3.62 -12.91 11.70
N GLY A 34 3.55 -13.89 12.60
CA GLY A 34 3.97 -13.68 13.99
C GLY A 34 3.15 -12.54 14.62
N ASP A 35 3.85 -11.54 15.16
CA ASP A 35 3.24 -10.37 15.80
C ASP A 35 2.97 -9.21 14.82
N VAL A 36 3.22 -9.39 13.52
CA VAL A 36 2.99 -8.37 12.50
C VAL A 36 1.68 -8.64 11.77
N THR A 37 0.84 -7.61 11.65
CA THR A 37 -0.41 -7.66 10.88
C THR A 37 -0.32 -6.71 9.70
N VAL A 38 -0.65 -7.20 8.51
CA VAL A 38 -0.72 -6.39 7.29
C VAL A 38 -2.16 -6.35 6.83
N ASN A 39 -2.72 -5.15 6.73
CA ASN A 39 -4.04 -4.90 6.16
C ASN A 39 -3.88 -4.16 4.84
N VAL A 40 -4.59 -4.62 3.80
CA VAL A 40 -4.60 -3.99 2.48
C VAL A 40 -6.04 -3.67 2.09
N ARG A 41 -6.26 -2.43 1.64
CA ARG A 41 -7.56 -1.92 1.19
C ARG A 41 -7.41 -1.40 -0.23
N PRO A 42 -7.72 -2.20 -1.25
CA PRO A 42 -7.71 -1.74 -2.64
C PRO A 42 -8.97 -0.91 -2.93
N PHE A 43 -8.81 0.10 -3.79
CA PHE A 43 -9.92 0.89 -4.33
C PHE A 43 -9.63 1.31 -5.77
N TRP A 44 -10.70 1.28 -6.56
CA TRP A 44 -10.70 1.65 -7.97
C TRP A 44 -10.57 3.16 -8.14
N VAL A 45 -9.84 3.60 -9.18
CA VAL A 45 -9.73 5.02 -9.54
C VAL A 45 -10.19 5.23 -10.99
N ASP A 46 -11.44 5.68 -11.15
CA ASP A 46 -12.05 5.95 -12.46
C ASP A 46 -11.25 6.96 -13.28
N GLU A 47 -10.78 8.05 -12.65
CA GLU A 47 -10.07 9.15 -13.34
C GLU A 47 -8.75 8.73 -14.01
N HIS A 48 -8.13 7.66 -13.52
CA HIS A 48 -6.88 7.13 -14.09
C HIS A 48 -7.09 5.89 -14.95
N SER A 49 -8.32 5.39 -15.01
CA SER A 49 -8.68 4.20 -15.74
C SER A 49 -9.37 4.53 -17.06
N ASP A 50 -9.02 3.77 -18.08
CA ASP A 50 -9.58 3.87 -19.42
C ASP A 50 -9.82 2.46 -19.95
N PRO A 51 -11.04 1.94 -19.78
CA PRO A 51 -11.40 0.60 -20.23
C PRO A 51 -11.27 0.42 -21.75
N GLU A 52 -11.43 1.48 -22.55
CA GLU A 52 -11.29 1.44 -24.02
C GLU A 52 -9.83 1.20 -24.43
N GLU A 53 -8.88 1.77 -23.68
CA GLU A 53 -7.43 1.59 -23.87
C GLU A 53 -6.85 0.43 -23.04
N HIS A 54 -7.70 -0.40 -22.43
CA HIS A 54 -7.29 -1.48 -21.52
C HIS A 54 -6.36 -1.02 -20.38
N ARG A 55 -6.61 0.17 -19.82
CA ARG A 55 -5.84 0.70 -18.68
C ARG A 55 -6.73 0.70 -17.44
N TYR A 56 -6.41 -0.14 -16.47
CA TYR A 56 -7.19 -0.29 -15.24
C TYR A 56 -6.31 0.04 -14.04
N VAL A 57 -6.67 1.05 -13.26
CA VAL A 57 -5.83 1.57 -12.17
C VAL A 57 -6.55 1.45 -10.83
N TRP A 58 -5.86 0.80 -9.88
CA TRP A 58 -6.27 0.75 -8.49
C TRP A 58 -5.22 1.40 -7.63
N LEU A 59 -5.68 2.10 -6.60
CA LEU A 59 -4.85 2.43 -5.44
C LEU A 59 -5.11 1.40 -4.36
N TYR A 60 -4.10 1.13 -3.55
CA TYR A 60 -4.24 0.28 -2.38
C TYR A 60 -3.59 0.95 -1.18
N HIS A 61 -4.33 1.00 -0.09
CA HIS A 61 -3.85 1.49 1.19
C HIS A 61 -3.37 0.30 2.03
N VAL A 62 -2.11 0.34 2.44
CA VAL A 62 -1.52 -0.69 3.30
C VAL A 62 -1.32 -0.12 4.69
N LEU A 63 -1.73 -0.90 5.70
CA LEU A 63 -1.43 -0.68 7.11
C LEU A 63 -0.64 -1.86 7.64
N ILE A 64 0.58 -1.60 8.11
CA ILE A 64 1.47 -2.58 8.74
C ILE A 64 1.48 -2.26 10.24
N GLU A 65 0.97 -3.18 11.05
CA GLU A 65 0.93 -3.07 12.50
C GLU A 65 1.98 -4.00 13.13
N ASN A 66 2.85 -3.45 13.96
CA ASN A 66 3.76 -4.22 14.79
C ASN A 66 3.15 -4.37 16.19
N ARG A 67 2.65 -5.56 16.52
CA ARG A 67 2.15 -5.92 17.86
C ARG A 67 3.19 -6.70 18.68
N GLY A 68 4.43 -6.72 18.19
CA GLY A 68 5.55 -7.36 18.83
C GLY A 68 6.19 -6.46 19.88
N LYS A 69 7.19 -7.01 20.57
CA LYS A 69 7.93 -6.30 21.64
C LYS A 69 9.19 -5.59 21.15
N GLU A 70 9.59 -5.85 19.92
CA GLU A 70 10.80 -5.29 19.31
C GLU A 70 10.43 -4.44 18.09
N SER A 71 11.25 -3.42 17.80
CA SER A 71 11.09 -2.66 16.56
C SER A 71 11.45 -3.53 15.36
N ILE A 72 10.73 -3.34 14.27
CA ILE A 72 10.97 -4.01 12.99
C ILE A 72 11.24 -2.96 11.92
N GLN A 73 12.03 -3.27 10.91
CA GLN A 73 12.32 -2.38 9.79
C GLN A 73 12.04 -3.09 8.48
N LEU A 74 11.28 -2.44 7.60
CA LEU A 74 11.02 -2.91 6.25
C LEU A 74 12.20 -2.55 5.36
N LEU A 75 12.82 -3.55 4.73
CA LEU A 75 13.97 -3.37 3.85
C LEU A 75 13.59 -3.40 2.38
N SER A 76 12.76 -4.37 1.99
CA SER A 76 12.32 -4.56 0.61
C SER A 76 10.97 -5.27 0.56
N ARG A 77 10.38 -5.27 -0.63
CA ARG A 77 9.11 -5.90 -0.95
C ARG A 77 9.24 -6.76 -2.20
N SER A 78 8.51 -7.86 -2.20
CA SER A 78 8.35 -8.75 -3.34
C SER A 78 6.87 -8.94 -3.57
N TRP A 79 6.40 -8.55 -4.74
CA TRP A 79 5.00 -8.64 -5.15
C TRP A 79 4.89 -9.61 -6.31
N THR A 80 3.79 -10.35 -6.32
CA THR A 80 3.31 -11.09 -7.46
C THR A 80 1.95 -10.50 -7.85
N ILE A 81 1.84 -10.13 -9.12
CA ILE A 81 0.61 -9.63 -9.73
C ILE A 81 0.16 -10.71 -10.71
N THR A 82 -1.09 -11.15 -10.60
CA THR A 82 -1.70 -12.07 -11.55
C THR A 82 -2.94 -11.44 -12.18
N ASP A 83 -2.96 -11.37 -13.51
CA ASP A 83 -4.11 -10.88 -14.27
C ASP A 83 -5.18 -11.98 -14.47
N ASP A 84 -6.38 -11.59 -14.93
CA ASP A 84 -7.48 -12.54 -15.17
C ASP A 84 -7.26 -13.54 -16.33
N ARG A 85 -6.20 -13.34 -17.12
CA ARG A 85 -5.76 -14.25 -18.19
C ARG A 85 -4.69 -15.22 -17.70
N GLY A 86 -4.31 -15.16 -16.42
CA GLY A 86 -3.27 -16.00 -15.82
C GLY A 86 -1.84 -15.52 -16.11
N GLY A 87 -1.68 -14.31 -16.66
CA GLY A 87 -0.39 -13.63 -16.76
C GLY A 87 0.12 -13.27 -15.37
N ARG A 88 1.35 -13.67 -15.05
CA ARG A 88 2.00 -13.42 -13.77
C ARG A 88 3.20 -12.49 -13.96
N GLU A 89 3.28 -11.47 -13.13
CA GLU A 89 4.40 -10.53 -13.05
C GLU A 89 4.94 -10.49 -11.61
N ASP A 90 6.24 -10.68 -11.46
CA ASP A 90 6.90 -10.59 -10.15
C ASP A 90 7.70 -9.29 -10.05
N VAL A 91 7.29 -8.41 -9.14
CA VAL A 91 7.86 -7.08 -8.93
C VAL A 91 8.64 -7.06 -7.62
N HIS A 92 9.91 -6.72 -7.69
CA HIS A 92 10.78 -6.61 -6.52
C HIS A 92 11.24 -5.16 -6.37
N GLY A 93 11.27 -4.65 -5.14
CA GLY A 93 11.69 -3.28 -4.89
C GLY A 93 12.23 -3.07 -3.49
N GLU A 94 13.15 -2.12 -3.35
CA GLU A 94 13.62 -1.67 -2.04
C GLU A 94 12.57 -0.80 -1.37
N GLY A 95 12.43 -0.99 -0.05
CA GLY A 95 11.49 -0.26 0.78
C GLY A 95 10.04 -0.37 0.33
N VAL A 96 9.25 0.63 0.72
CA VAL A 96 7.90 0.94 0.26
C VAL A 96 7.85 2.44 -0.03
N VAL A 97 7.27 2.84 -1.16
CA VAL A 97 7.18 4.27 -1.58
C VAL A 97 8.51 5.07 -1.52
N GLY A 98 9.65 4.38 -1.63
CA GLY A 98 10.99 5.00 -1.53
C GLY A 98 11.56 5.07 -0.10
N GLU A 99 10.85 4.54 0.90
CA GLU A 99 11.23 4.56 2.31
C GLU A 99 11.47 3.15 2.87
N GLN A 100 12.32 3.05 3.90
CA GLN A 100 12.55 1.83 4.68
C GLN A 100 12.12 2.07 6.13
N PRO A 101 10.79 2.09 6.40
CA PRO A 101 10.27 2.52 7.69
C PRO A 101 10.68 1.56 8.82
N VAL A 102 10.99 2.14 9.98
CA VAL A 102 11.15 1.42 11.25
C VAL A 102 9.85 1.55 12.04
N ILE A 103 9.23 0.43 12.35
CA ILE A 103 7.96 0.33 13.08
C ILE A 103 8.26 -0.11 14.50
N ALA A 104 8.07 0.79 15.46
CA ALA A 104 8.25 0.52 16.88
C ALA A 104 7.20 -0.51 17.40
N PRO A 105 7.45 -1.12 18.58
CA PRO A 105 6.44 -1.92 19.27
C PRO A 105 5.12 -1.17 19.42
N ASP A 106 4.02 -1.89 19.28
CA ASP A 106 2.64 -1.39 19.40
C ASP A 106 2.34 -0.16 18.49
N SER A 107 3.10 -0.02 17.40
CA SER A 107 2.97 1.07 16.44
C SER A 107 2.65 0.54 15.05
N SER A 108 2.19 1.43 14.17
CA SER A 108 1.85 1.09 12.80
C SER A 108 2.48 2.05 11.79
N TYR A 109 2.73 1.55 10.59
CA TYR A 109 3.09 2.35 9.42
C TYR A 109 2.04 2.14 8.34
N GLN A 110 1.69 3.22 7.65
CA GLN A 110 0.69 3.18 6.59
C GLN A 110 1.16 3.96 5.37
N TYR A 111 0.79 3.46 4.19
CA TYR A 111 1.09 4.12 2.93
C TYR A 111 0.04 3.77 1.87
N THR A 112 -0.06 4.61 0.85
CA THR A 112 -0.90 4.36 -0.32
C THR A 112 -0.01 4.24 -1.54
N SER A 113 -0.27 3.25 -2.38
CA SER A 113 0.41 3.08 -3.66
C SER A 113 -0.57 2.60 -4.73
N GLY A 114 -0.13 2.50 -5.97
CA GLY A 114 -0.97 2.16 -7.12
C GLY A 114 -0.48 0.93 -7.86
N ALA A 115 -1.41 0.24 -8.50
CA ALA A 115 -1.16 -0.82 -9.46
C ALA A 115 -1.99 -0.56 -10.72
N GLU A 116 -1.37 -0.78 -11.88
CA GLU A 116 -2.03 -0.72 -13.19
C GLU A 116 -2.07 -2.13 -13.77
N LEU A 117 -3.25 -2.58 -14.19
CA LEU A 117 -3.44 -3.82 -14.94
C LEU A 117 -3.97 -3.53 -16.33
N LYS A 118 -3.72 -4.46 -17.25
CA LYS A 118 -4.31 -4.47 -18.59
C LYS A 118 -5.66 -5.17 -18.67
N THR A 119 -6.11 -5.71 -17.54
CA THR A 119 -7.31 -6.52 -17.41
C THR A 119 -8.26 -5.90 -16.39
N PRO A 120 -9.58 -6.09 -16.54
CA PRO A 120 -10.57 -5.54 -15.63
C PRO A 120 -10.57 -6.21 -14.24
N SER A 121 -9.87 -7.34 -14.11
CA SER A 121 -9.69 -8.02 -12.82
C SER A 121 -8.30 -8.65 -12.70
N GLY A 122 -7.89 -8.90 -11.46
CA GLY A 122 -6.63 -9.56 -11.11
C GLY A 122 -6.50 -9.71 -9.60
N PHE A 123 -5.38 -10.28 -9.16
CA PHE A 123 -5.03 -10.36 -7.74
C PHE A 123 -3.56 -10.09 -7.52
N MET A 124 -3.26 -9.52 -6.36
CA MET A 124 -1.91 -9.25 -5.91
C MET A 124 -1.64 -9.97 -4.60
N GLU A 125 -0.42 -10.46 -4.45
CA GLU A 125 0.08 -11.06 -3.22
C GLU A 125 1.57 -10.75 -3.06
N GLY A 126 2.11 -10.87 -1.86
CA GLY A 126 3.51 -10.53 -1.67
C GLY A 126 4.09 -10.81 -0.30
N LEU A 127 5.35 -10.39 -0.16
CA LEU A 127 6.16 -10.51 1.04
C LEU A 127 6.90 -9.20 1.28
N TYR A 128 6.92 -8.75 2.53
CA TYR A 128 7.89 -7.77 3.00
C TYR A 128 9.06 -8.46 3.65
N HIS A 129 10.26 -8.09 3.22
CA HIS A 129 11.49 -8.54 3.85
C HIS A 129 11.87 -7.56 4.95
N MET A 130 11.79 -8.04 6.18
CA MET A 130 11.96 -7.25 7.39
C MET A 130 13.27 -7.61 8.10
N VAL A 131 13.73 -6.71 8.96
CA VAL A 131 14.80 -6.97 9.92
C VAL A 131 14.41 -6.43 11.29
N THR A 132 14.83 -7.11 12.35
CA THR A 132 14.79 -6.58 13.71
C THR A 132 16.10 -5.82 13.95
N PRO A 133 16.13 -4.47 14.03
CA PRO A 133 17.39 -3.73 14.09
C PRO A 133 18.26 -4.07 15.32
N ALA A 134 17.63 -4.42 16.44
CA ALA A 134 18.33 -4.75 17.68
C ALA A 134 19.13 -6.06 17.60
N SER A 135 18.58 -7.07 16.90
CA SER A 135 19.18 -8.42 16.80
C SER A 135 19.81 -8.71 15.44
N GLY A 136 19.49 -7.91 14.42
CA GLY A 136 19.85 -8.17 13.02
C GLY A 136 19.09 -9.35 12.38
N HIS A 137 18.11 -9.93 13.08
CA HIS A 137 17.33 -11.05 12.57
C HIS A 137 16.43 -10.62 11.41
N ARG A 138 16.61 -11.25 10.26
CA ARG A 138 15.78 -11.07 9.06
C ARG A 138 14.65 -12.08 9.02
N PHE A 139 13.46 -11.62 8.65
CA PHE A 139 12.27 -12.45 8.52
C PHE A 139 11.34 -11.85 7.46
N ASP A 140 10.43 -12.67 6.96
CA ASP A 140 9.46 -12.25 5.96
C ASP A 140 8.08 -12.07 6.60
N VAL A 141 7.36 -11.05 6.16
CA VAL A 141 5.97 -10.77 6.56
C VAL A 141 5.09 -10.93 5.33
N THR A 142 4.08 -11.78 5.45
CA THR A 142 3.11 -12.05 4.39
C THR A 142 2.20 -10.85 4.18
N VAL A 143 2.07 -10.44 2.92
CA VAL A 143 0.98 -9.57 2.48
C VAL A 143 -0.17 -10.47 2.02
N PRO A 144 -1.42 -10.22 2.43
CA PRO A 144 -2.55 -11.04 2.00
C PRO A 144 -2.72 -10.98 0.48
N VAL A 145 -3.27 -12.07 -0.08
CA VAL A 145 -3.82 -12.03 -1.43
C VAL A 145 -5.04 -11.10 -1.40
N PHE A 146 -5.06 -10.10 -2.28
CA PHE A 146 -6.21 -9.21 -2.45
C PHE A 146 -6.61 -9.10 -3.92
N SER A 147 -7.91 -8.98 -4.16
CA SER A 147 -8.44 -8.81 -5.51
C SER A 147 -8.43 -7.35 -5.93
N LEU A 148 -8.17 -7.14 -7.21
CA LEU A 148 -8.27 -5.88 -7.92
C LEU A 148 -9.41 -6.02 -8.91
N ASP A 149 -10.64 -5.87 -8.43
CA ASP A 149 -11.83 -6.02 -9.25
C ASP A 149 -12.33 -4.64 -9.69
N SER A 150 -12.52 -4.45 -10.99
CA SER A 150 -13.14 -3.23 -11.51
C SER A 150 -14.65 -3.30 -11.27
N PRO A 151 -15.29 -2.23 -10.75
CA PRO A 151 -16.75 -2.19 -10.61
C PRO A 151 -17.46 -2.31 -11.97
N HIS A 152 -16.78 -1.97 -13.06
CA HIS A 152 -17.28 -2.05 -14.43
C HIS A 152 -17.29 -3.48 -15.00
N HIS A 153 -16.73 -4.46 -14.28
CA HIS A 153 -16.88 -5.89 -14.60
C HIS A 153 -18.18 -6.49 -14.00
N MET A 154 -19.07 -5.71 -13.40
CA MET A 154 -20.41 -6.20 -13.03
C MET A 154 -21.44 -6.00 -14.15
N GLY A 155 -21.27 -6.76 -15.24
CA GLY A 155 -22.34 -7.12 -16.16
C GLY A 155 -22.14 -8.57 -16.56
N MET A 156 -23.01 -9.54 -16.29
CA MET A 156 -24.46 -9.53 -16.13
C MET A 156 -24.85 -10.59 -15.09
N THR A 157 -25.59 -10.21 -14.05
CA THR A 157 -26.51 -11.16 -13.40
C THR A 157 -27.76 -11.16 -14.26
N HIS A 158 -27.97 -12.21 -15.05
CA HIS A 158 -29.24 -12.49 -15.73
C HIS A 158 -29.94 -13.62 -15.01
#